data_AF-A0A1C7EHM9-F1
#
_entry.id   AF-A0A1C7EHM9-F1
#
_cell.length_a   1.000
_cell.length_b   1.000
_cell.length_c   1.000
_cell.angle_alpha   90.00
_cell.angle_beta   90.00
_cell.angle_gamma   90.00
#
_symmetry.space_group_name_H-M   'P 1'
#
loop_
_entity.id
_entity.type
_entity.pdbx_description
1 polymer ?
#
loop_
_entity_poly.entity_id
_entity_poly.type
_entity_poly.pdbx_seq_one_letter_code
_entity_poly.pdbx_strand_id
1 'polypeptide(L)'
;MKKLLNQFILLVICSYMAFFLVFNQGLLGGIVISGVFLVVCTFLFIASIVGVVKGKLELMKLTSVTEAAGLMTFSILLGLVVTTIGLINSFAVYTTGDESQSADKKIRAFASRIFDVPSQAALLKTEKNGVTYFYPESNKDEIEKMDAVLQLEREQFNSTLGTRDEGGLTIEFHENYASLESGYGSEEVAGYYDLGNKRIHLVPTDENWELILVHEYSHYQSHLFSNQHLLSITRIPSWFEEGVAEYFAGESSMWYDLENLETIDFHDLDSQEDYDQAATDTYDPYAQSFLAVESIVDAHGEEIIPELLKSQSIGGFYKNLEKTINMDIEEYEEIFLGKLLANQQQIADWVDLGYQQVEMKNYNSALKTVENIRESGDIYDIDAADWLLVDIMLAQKKVDAAVDVLKNKIEMGQEEFLVDDLLLLAEVYLLVDPELSYETVQRAETIAKTSEFYYYEEGILLGYEQVNSANKLAGYKRLLEEWLYNPYVRMHLVEKLSKEYPGEF
;
A
#
# COMPACT_ATOMS: atom_id res chain seq x y z
N MET A 1 36.70 42.34 -27.86
CA MET A 1 35.25 42.43 -27.59
C MET A 1 34.39 41.81 -28.70
N LYS A 2 34.42 42.29 -29.95
CA LYS A 2 33.55 41.74 -31.04
C LYS A 2 33.64 40.20 -31.22
N LYS A 3 34.84 39.61 -31.19
CA LYS A 3 34.99 38.15 -31.30
C LYS A 3 34.49 37.38 -30.07
N LEU A 4 34.63 37.94 -28.86
CA LEU A 4 34.08 37.34 -27.63
C LEU A 4 32.54 37.36 -27.66
N LEU A 5 31.94 38.46 -28.14
CA LEU A 5 30.49 38.52 -28.35
C LEU A 5 30.02 37.48 -29.38
N ASN A 6 30.75 37.30 -30.48
CA ASN A 6 30.44 36.27 -31.46
C ASN A 6 30.55 34.85 -30.87
N GLN A 7 31.57 34.59 -30.04
CA GLN A 7 31.71 33.31 -29.32
C GLN A 7 30.54 33.09 -28.37
N PHE A 8 30.09 34.13 -27.66
CA PHE A 8 28.92 34.04 -26.78
C PHE A 8 27.62 33.76 -27.56
N ILE A 9 27.38 34.46 -28.67
CA ILE A 9 26.22 34.19 -29.54
C ILE A 9 26.26 32.75 -30.08
N LEU A 10 27.44 32.29 -30.52
CA LEU A 10 27.63 30.93 -30.97
C LEU A 10 27.35 29.91 -29.84
N LEU A 11 27.68 30.25 -28.59
CA LEU A 11 27.43 29.37 -27.45
C LEU A 11 25.94 29.14 -27.29
N VAL A 12 25.16 30.22 -27.29
CA VAL A 12 23.70 30.14 -27.19
C VAL A 12 23.10 29.31 -28.33
N ILE A 13 23.56 29.53 -29.57
CA ILE A 13 23.07 28.77 -30.73
C ILE A 13 23.44 27.29 -30.63
N CYS A 14 24.70 26.97 -30.31
CA CYS A 14 25.15 25.59 -30.17
C CYS A 14 24.47 24.87 -29.00
N SER A 15 24.25 25.55 -27.87
CA SER A 15 23.51 25.01 -26.73
C SER A 15 22.06 24.74 -27.09
N TYR A 16 21.38 25.67 -27.78
CA TYR A 16 20.01 25.46 -28.26
C TYR A 16 19.92 24.30 -29.27
N MET A 17 20.89 24.20 -30.17
CA MET A 17 20.96 23.11 -31.14
C MET A 17 21.21 21.77 -30.45
N ALA A 18 22.11 21.71 -29.47
CA ALA A 18 22.34 20.50 -28.67
C ALA A 18 21.08 20.10 -27.91
N PHE A 19 20.40 21.05 -27.27
CA PHE A 19 19.12 20.84 -26.60
C PHE A 19 18.09 20.20 -27.54
N PHE A 20 17.83 20.83 -28.69
CA PHE A 20 16.84 20.34 -29.64
C PHE A 20 17.22 18.98 -30.25
N LEU A 21 18.50 18.77 -30.57
CA LEU A 21 18.93 17.52 -31.21
C LEU A 21 18.96 16.35 -30.23
N VAL A 22 19.37 16.56 -28.98
CA VAL A 22 19.48 15.48 -28.00
C VAL A 22 18.11 15.08 -27.47
N PHE A 23 17.25 16.04 -27.08
CA PHE A 23 15.95 15.71 -26.50
C PHE A 23 14.94 15.10 -27.48
N ASN A 24 15.11 15.34 -28.78
CA ASN A 24 14.28 14.73 -29.85
C ASN A 24 14.76 13.32 -30.26
N GLN A 25 15.57 12.65 -29.44
CA GLN A 25 16.05 11.30 -29.72
C GLN A 25 15.79 10.37 -28.53
N GLY A 26 15.71 9.06 -28.82
CA GLY A 26 15.78 8.00 -27.82
C GLY A 26 17.16 7.89 -27.17
N LEU A 27 17.37 6.84 -26.38
CA LEU A 27 18.57 6.72 -25.51
C LEU A 27 19.86 6.70 -26.35
N LEU A 28 19.95 5.78 -27.31
CA LEU A 28 21.15 5.61 -28.13
C LEU A 28 21.44 6.86 -28.98
N GLY A 29 20.41 7.43 -29.60
CA GLY A 29 20.53 8.63 -30.43
C GLY A 29 21.00 9.84 -29.63
N GLY A 30 20.42 10.06 -28.45
CA GLY A 30 20.81 11.14 -27.56
C GLY A 30 22.27 11.04 -27.10
N ILE A 31 22.72 9.83 -26.73
CA ILE A 31 24.11 9.57 -26.33
C ILE A 31 25.07 9.83 -27.49
N VAL A 32 24.78 9.32 -28.69
CA VAL A 32 25.64 9.51 -29.87
C VAL A 32 25.79 10.99 -30.23
N ILE A 33 24.68 11.74 -30.27
CA ILE A 33 24.71 13.18 -30.58
C ILE A 33 25.52 13.93 -29.52
N SER A 34 25.27 13.65 -28.24
CA SER A 34 26.00 14.26 -27.12
C SER A 34 27.51 13.97 -27.24
N GLY A 35 27.87 12.71 -27.57
CA GLY A 35 29.25 12.29 -27.80
C GLY A 35 29.93 13.07 -28.93
N VAL A 36 29.26 13.29 -30.06
CA VAL A 36 29.80 14.09 -31.18
C VAL A 36 30.09 15.53 -30.73
N PHE A 37 29.14 16.17 -30.03
CA PHE A 37 29.36 17.52 -29.49
C PHE A 37 30.54 17.57 -28.51
N LEU A 38 30.70 16.56 -27.65
CA LEU A 38 31.81 16.48 -26.69
C LEU A 38 33.18 16.30 -27.36
N VAL A 39 33.25 15.52 -28.45
CA VAL A 39 34.47 15.41 -29.27
C VAL A 39 34.84 16.77 -29.87
N VAL A 40 33.85 17.52 -30.39
CA VAL A 40 34.07 18.88 -30.90
C VAL A 40 34.54 19.81 -29.79
N CYS A 41 33.89 19.80 -28.61
CA CYS A 41 34.30 20.61 -27.47
C CYS A 41 35.73 20.30 -27.03
N THR A 42 36.11 19.02 -26.98
CA THR A 42 37.47 18.58 -26.63
C THR A 42 38.50 19.07 -27.64
N PHE A 43 38.20 18.98 -28.94
CA PHE A 43 39.07 19.51 -29.98
C PHE A 43 39.26 21.03 -29.84
N LEU A 44 38.16 21.77 -29.63
CA LEU A 44 38.21 23.22 -29.42
C LEU A 44 38.99 23.59 -28.16
N PHE A 45 38.84 22.83 -27.08
CA PHE A 45 39.57 23.01 -25.84
C PHE A 45 41.08 22.82 -26.06
N ILE A 46 41.50 21.72 -26.70
CA ILE A 46 42.91 21.47 -27.02
C ILE A 46 43.48 22.58 -27.92
N ALA A 47 42.75 22.97 -28.96
CA ALA A 47 43.15 24.06 -29.86
C ALA A 47 43.30 25.39 -29.11
N SER A 48 42.41 25.66 -28.14
CA SER A 48 42.47 26.86 -27.31
C SER A 48 43.70 26.90 -26.40
N ILE A 49 44.10 25.76 -25.82
CA ILE A 49 45.36 25.64 -25.03
C ILE A 49 46.55 26.01 -25.90
N VAL A 50 46.63 25.46 -27.12
CA VAL A 50 47.70 25.79 -28.07
C VAL A 50 47.69 27.29 -28.39
N GLY A 51 46.50 27.89 -28.58
CA GLY A 51 46.34 29.31 -28.84
C GLY A 51 46.78 30.21 -27.67
N VAL A 52 46.49 29.81 -26.43
CA VAL A 52 46.93 30.52 -25.22
C VAL A 52 48.45 30.45 -25.08
N VAL A 53 49.05 29.27 -25.25
CA VAL A 53 50.51 29.08 -25.13
C VAL A 53 51.28 29.83 -26.24
N LYS A 54 50.80 29.80 -27.48
CA LYS A 54 51.48 30.45 -28.62
C LYS A 54 51.13 31.94 -28.78
N GLY A 55 50.18 32.46 -28.02
CA GLY A 55 49.65 33.83 -28.13
C GLY A 55 48.75 34.10 -29.34
N LYS A 56 48.63 33.14 -30.27
CA LYS A 56 47.77 33.18 -31.46
C LYS A 56 47.40 31.76 -31.92
N LEU A 57 46.27 31.64 -32.61
CA LEU A 57 45.80 30.40 -33.24
C LEU A 57 45.39 30.68 -34.70
N GLU A 58 46.31 30.45 -35.64
CA GLU A 58 46.12 30.79 -37.05
C GLU A 58 44.99 30.00 -37.72
N LEU A 59 44.85 28.71 -37.38
CA LEU A 59 43.81 27.81 -37.92
C LEU A 59 42.40 28.39 -37.74
N MET A 60 42.13 29.02 -36.59
CA MET A 60 40.83 29.60 -36.24
C MET A 60 40.82 31.13 -36.27
N LYS A 61 41.87 31.75 -36.83
CA LYS A 61 42.02 33.21 -36.96
C LYS A 61 41.89 33.96 -35.62
N LEU A 62 42.36 33.35 -34.52
CA LEU A 62 42.44 34.01 -33.20
C LEU A 62 43.81 34.68 -33.07
N THR A 63 43.80 35.98 -32.83
CA THR A 63 44.98 36.86 -32.92
C THR A 63 45.54 37.27 -31.56
N SER A 64 44.91 36.85 -30.46
CA SER A 64 45.34 37.19 -29.11
C SER A 64 45.07 36.06 -28.11
N VAL A 65 45.82 36.08 -27.00
CA VAL A 65 45.61 35.17 -25.85
C VAL A 65 44.18 35.27 -25.33
N THR A 66 43.60 36.47 -25.27
CA THR A 66 42.25 36.70 -24.75
C THR A 66 41.19 36.03 -25.61
N GLU A 67 41.37 36.00 -26.93
CA GLU A 67 40.46 35.31 -27.86
C GLU A 67 40.59 33.79 -27.76
N ALA A 68 41.80 33.27 -27.54
CA ALA A 68 42.05 31.86 -27.29
C ALA A 68 41.48 31.41 -25.94
N ALA A 69 41.65 32.21 -24.88
CA ALA A 69 41.03 31.98 -23.58
C ALA A 69 39.50 32.03 -23.68
N GLY A 70 38.93 32.95 -24.47
CA GLY A 70 37.50 32.98 -24.75
C GLY A 70 36.98 31.70 -25.42
N LEU A 71 37.73 31.14 -26.37
CA LEU A 71 37.42 29.84 -26.99
C LEU A 71 37.51 28.69 -25.97
N MET A 72 38.49 28.74 -25.06
CA MET A 72 38.64 27.76 -23.98
C MET A 72 37.40 27.77 -23.08
N THR A 73 37.01 28.93 -22.55
CA THR A 73 35.81 29.10 -21.73
C THR A 73 34.56 28.64 -22.48
N PHE A 74 34.42 29.02 -23.76
CA PHE A 74 33.34 28.55 -24.62
C PHE A 74 33.27 27.01 -24.67
N SER A 75 34.39 26.34 -24.93
CA SER A 75 34.43 24.88 -25.07
C SER A 75 34.08 24.15 -23.78
N ILE A 76 34.51 24.68 -22.64
CA ILE A 76 34.17 24.12 -21.31
C ILE A 76 32.67 24.30 -21.03
N LEU A 77 32.14 25.52 -21.22
CA LEU A 77 30.73 25.80 -20.94
C LEU A 77 29.80 24.99 -21.86
N LEU A 78 30.12 24.91 -23.16
CA LEU A 78 29.33 24.10 -24.08
C LEU A 78 29.42 22.61 -23.72
N GLY A 79 30.61 22.11 -23.37
CA GLY A 79 30.81 20.73 -22.93
C GLY A 79 29.98 20.39 -21.69
N LEU A 80 29.94 21.28 -20.69
CA LEU A 80 29.10 21.12 -19.50
C LEU A 80 27.61 21.07 -19.88
N VAL A 81 27.13 22.03 -20.68
CA VAL A 81 25.72 22.07 -21.13
C VAL A 81 25.33 20.80 -21.89
N VAL A 82 26.14 20.36 -22.85
CA VAL A 82 25.89 19.14 -23.62
C VAL A 82 25.89 17.91 -22.72
N THR A 83 26.83 17.83 -21.77
CA THR A 83 26.88 16.72 -20.81
C THR A 83 25.62 16.67 -19.96
N THR A 84 25.19 17.81 -19.41
CA THR A 84 23.96 17.89 -18.60
C THR A 84 22.73 17.50 -19.42
N ILE A 85 22.58 18.02 -20.64
CA ILE A 85 21.45 17.67 -21.53
C ILE A 85 21.46 16.16 -21.86
N GLY A 86 22.63 15.61 -22.21
CA GLY A 86 22.81 14.19 -22.48
C GLY A 86 22.45 13.32 -21.29
N LEU A 87 22.86 13.71 -20.08
CA LEU A 87 22.52 13.03 -18.84
C LEU A 87 21.01 13.07 -18.56
N ILE A 88 20.38 14.24 -18.66
CA ILE A 88 18.93 14.39 -18.44
C ILE A 88 18.15 13.50 -19.43
N ASN A 89 18.49 13.55 -20.72
CA ASN A 89 17.80 12.74 -21.72
C ASN A 89 18.02 11.23 -21.48
N SER A 90 19.24 10.82 -21.18
CA SER A 90 19.56 9.41 -20.95
C SER A 90 18.87 8.89 -19.69
N PHE A 91 18.88 9.67 -18.62
CA PHE A 91 18.17 9.36 -17.38
C PHE A 91 16.67 9.18 -17.65
N ALA A 92 16.02 10.21 -18.21
CA ALA A 92 14.58 10.18 -18.41
C ALA A 92 14.13 9.00 -19.30
N VAL A 93 14.80 8.77 -20.44
CA VAL A 93 14.43 7.66 -21.35
C VAL A 93 14.70 6.30 -20.70
N TYR A 94 15.77 6.17 -19.92
CA TYR A 94 16.08 4.92 -19.22
C TYR A 94 15.07 4.63 -18.12
N THR A 95 14.70 5.64 -17.33
CA THR A 95 13.78 5.46 -16.20
C THR A 95 12.33 5.29 -16.63
N THR A 96 11.88 5.98 -17.68
CA THR A 96 10.46 5.92 -18.08
C THR A 96 10.16 4.88 -19.16
N GLY A 97 11.18 4.27 -19.77
CA GLY A 97 11.03 3.36 -20.92
C GLY A 97 10.53 4.03 -22.21
N ASP A 98 10.06 5.28 -22.17
CA ASP A 98 9.43 5.96 -23.29
C ASP A 98 10.41 6.88 -24.05
N GLU A 99 10.88 6.41 -25.21
CA GLU A 99 11.76 7.17 -26.09
C GLU A 99 11.08 8.40 -26.73
N SER A 100 9.75 8.44 -26.75
CA SER A 100 8.94 9.45 -27.48
C SER A 100 8.60 10.69 -26.65
N GLN A 101 9.00 10.73 -25.38
CA GLN A 101 8.68 11.86 -24.49
C GLN A 101 9.21 13.21 -25.01
N SER A 102 8.41 14.25 -24.79
CA SER A 102 8.82 15.62 -25.07
C SER A 102 9.95 16.09 -24.15
N ALA A 103 10.72 17.09 -24.59
CA ALA A 103 11.81 17.65 -23.80
C ALA A 103 11.36 18.13 -22.40
N ASP A 104 10.18 18.75 -22.32
CA ASP A 104 9.64 19.25 -21.05
C ASP A 104 9.32 18.11 -20.06
N LYS A 105 8.78 16.98 -20.55
CA LYS A 105 8.54 15.79 -19.73
C LYS A 105 9.85 15.19 -19.23
N LYS A 106 10.84 15.02 -20.10
CA LYS A 106 12.17 14.49 -19.73
C LYS A 106 12.88 15.35 -18.68
N ILE A 107 12.84 16.68 -18.84
CA ILE A 107 13.41 17.62 -17.87
C ILE A 107 12.67 17.53 -16.53
N ARG A 108 11.33 17.43 -16.57
CA ARG A 108 10.52 17.33 -15.35
C ARG A 108 10.76 16.02 -14.60
N ALA A 109 10.81 14.88 -15.30
CA ALA A 109 11.13 13.58 -14.71
C ALA A 109 12.50 13.58 -14.01
N PHE A 110 13.51 14.17 -14.66
CA PHE A 110 14.82 14.35 -14.03
C PHE A 110 14.75 15.32 -12.84
N ALA A 111 14.02 16.43 -12.97
CA ALA A 111 13.93 17.44 -11.93
C ALA A 111 13.19 16.92 -10.69
N SER A 112 12.12 16.14 -10.83
CA SER A 112 11.35 15.59 -9.70
C SER A 112 12.12 14.54 -8.90
N ARG A 113 13.13 13.90 -9.50
CA ARG A 113 14.02 12.96 -8.79
C ARG A 113 15.14 13.65 -8.03
N ILE A 114 15.56 14.84 -8.45
CA ILE A 114 16.70 15.56 -7.84
C ILE A 114 16.26 16.72 -6.95
N PHE A 115 15.14 17.36 -7.30
CA PHE A 115 14.60 18.52 -6.62
C PHE A 115 13.19 18.20 -6.12
N ASP A 116 12.77 18.90 -5.07
CA ASP A 116 11.40 18.82 -4.55
C ASP A 116 10.40 19.55 -5.47
N VAL A 117 10.17 18.97 -6.65
CA VAL A 117 9.18 19.44 -7.63
C VAL A 117 8.27 18.28 -8.05
N PRO A 118 6.99 18.54 -8.35
CA PRO A 118 6.06 17.50 -8.76
C PRO A 118 6.43 16.93 -10.12
N SER A 119 6.25 15.61 -10.28
CA SER A 119 6.45 14.92 -11.56
C SER A 119 5.43 15.36 -12.61
N GLN A 120 4.25 15.80 -12.15
CA GLN A 120 3.19 16.35 -12.99
C GLN A 120 3.21 17.89 -13.03
N ALA A 121 2.62 18.47 -14.08
CA ALA A 121 2.45 19.91 -14.19
C ALA A 121 1.21 20.37 -13.40
N ALA A 122 1.25 21.60 -12.88
CA ALA A 122 0.11 22.28 -12.25
C ALA A 122 -0.46 21.65 -10.97
N LEU A 123 0.29 20.81 -10.27
CA LEU A 123 -0.08 20.36 -8.92
C LEU A 123 0.06 21.48 -7.89
N LEU A 124 -0.88 21.53 -6.95
CA LEU A 124 -0.83 22.34 -5.75
C LEU A 124 0.01 21.63 -4.69
N LYS A 125 0.51 22.40 -3.72
CA LYS A 125 1.32 21.89 -2.60
C LYS A 125 0.69 22.30 -1.28
N THR A 126 0.52 21.33 -0.39
CA THR A 126 0.15 21.54 1.02
C THR A 126 1.05 20.68 1.90
N GLU A 127 1.31 21.14 3.13
CA GLU A 127 2.03 20.35 4.13
C GLU A 127 1.12 20.15 5.34
N LYS A 128 1.04 18.91 5.83
CA LYS A 128 0.23 18.53 6.98
C LYS A 128 0.92 17.42 7.75
N ASN A 129 1.02 17.56 9.08
CA ASN A 129 1.64 16.56 9.98
C ASN A 129 3.01 16.01 9.52
N GLY A 130 3.84 16.88 8.93
CA GLY A 130 5.17 16.53 8.43
C GLY A 130 5.20 15.81 7.07
N VAL A 131 4.04 15.66 6.41
CA VAL A 131 3.88 15.10 5.06
C VAL A 131 3.60 16.23 4.07
N THR A 132 4.32 16.22 2.94
CA THR A 132 4.04 17.13 1.82
C THR A 132 3.12 16.45 0.82
N TYR A 133 2.00 17.09 0.46
CA TYR A 133 1.07 16.61 -0.55
C TYR A 133 1.19 17.45 -1.82
N PHE A 134 1.40 16.80 -2.96
CA PHE A 134 1.23 17.38 -4.29
C PHE A 134 -0.05 16.82 -4.91
N TYR A 135 -1.00 17.69 -5.27
CA TYR A 135 -2.34 17.25 -5.66
C TYR A 135 -3.01 18.18 -6.68
N PRO A 136 -3.90 17.66 -7.54
CA PRO A 136 -4.81 18.50 -8.33
C PRO A 136 -5.90 19.07 -7.42
N GLU A 137 -6.39 20.30 -7.68
CA GLU A 137 -7.42 20.93 -6.83
C GLU A 137 -8.68 20.06 -6.64
N SER A 138 -9.02 19.22 -7.63
CA SER A 138 -10.15 18.28 -7.55
C SER A 138 -10.02 17.25 -6.43
N ASN A 139 -8.81 16.91 -6.00
CA ASN A 139 -8.53 15.83 -5.05
C ASN A 139 -8.08 16.39 -3.68
N LYS A 140 -8.34 17.68 -3.44
CA LYS A 140 -7.96 18.35 -2.19
C LYS A 140 -8.59 17.69 -0.96
N ASP A 141 -9.84 17.23 -1.09
CA ASP A 141 -10.61 16.68 0.01
C ASP A 141 -10.10 15.29 0.44
N GLU A 142 -9.35 14.59 -0.43
CA GLU A 142 -8.73 13.28 -0.12
C GLU A 142 -7.54 13.39 0.84
N ILE A 143 -6.92 14.57 0.94
CA ILE A 143 -5.78 14.81 1.84
C ILE A 143 -6.17 14.55 3.29
N GLU A 144 -7.39 14.93 3.70
CA GLU A 144 -7.83 14.73 5.09
C GLU A 144 -8.00 13.25 5.43
N LYS A 145 -8.50 12.44 4.50
CA LYS A 145 -8.66 10.98 4.69
C LYS A 145 -7.29 10.30 4.76
N MET A 146 -6.42 10.58 3.79
CA MET A 146 -5.07 10.01 3.74
C MET A 146 -4.22 10.40 4.94
N ASP A 147 -4.29 11.65 5.37
CA ASP A 147 -3.57 12.09 6.56
C ASP A 147 -4.07 11.38 7.83
N ALA A 148 -5.37 11.09 7.94
CA ALA A 148 -5.92 10.36 9.07
C ALA A 148 -5.40 8.90 9.11
N VAL A 149 -5.44 8.19 7.99
CA VAL A 149 -4.86 6.84 7.85
C VAL A 149 -3.39 6.86 8.20
N LEU A 150 -2.60 7.77 7.60
CA LEU A 150 -1.17 7.85 7.88
C LEU A 150 -0.82 8.17 9.33
N GLN A 151 -1.64 8.95 10.05
CA GLN A 151 -1.37 9.18 11.47
C GLN A 151 -1.61 7.90 12.30
N LEU A 152 -2.63 7.11 11.97
CA LEU A 152 -2.89 5.82 12.62
C LEU A 152 -1.73 4.85 12.34
N GLU A 153 -1.42 4.65 11.06
CA GLU A 153 -0.34 3.75 10.63
C GLU A 153 1.01 4.16 11.18
N ARG A 154 1.32 5.47 11.20
CA ARG A 154 2.56 5.99 11.80
C ARG A 154 2.75 5.53 13.24
N GLU A 155 1.69 5.49 14.05
CA GLU A 155 1.80 5.05 15.44
C GLU A 155 2.10 3.54 15.51
N GLN A 156 1.41 2.74 14.71
CA GLN A 156 1.64 1.29 14.60
C GLN A 156 3.06 0.98 14.13
N PHE A 157 3.48 1.52 12.98
CA PHE A 157 4.83 1.30 12.44
C PHE A 157 5.93 1.75 13.38
N ASN A 158 5.82 2.93 14.01
CA ASN A 158 6.83 3.39 14.96
C ASN A 158 6.90 2.47 16.20
N SER A 159 5.77 1.90 16.63
CA SER A 159 5.71 0.94 17.74
C SER A 159 6.35 -0.40 17.37
N THR A 160 5.93 -1.00 16.25
CA THR A 160 6.39 -2.32 15.81
C THR A 160 7.85 -2.27 15.36
N LEU A 161 8.18 -1.41 14.41
CA LEU A 161 9.52 -1.38 13.81
C LEU A 161 10.54 -0.62 14.67
N GLY A 162 10.07 0.16 15.65
CA GLY A 162 10.93 1.06 16.43
C GLY A 162 11.46 2.24 15.63
N THR A 163 10.82 2.57 14.51
CA THR A 163 11.16 3.72 13.67
C THR A 163 10.79 5.04 14.35
N ARG A 164 11.24 6.14 13.74
CA ARG A 164 10.95 7.51 14.17
C ARG A 164 10.71 8.34 12.93
N ASP A 165 9.46 8.38 12.50
CA ASP A 165 9.02 9.25 11.42
C ASP A 165 8.91 10.70 11.92
N GLU A 166 9.98 11.48 11.73
CA GLU A 166 10.01 12.93 12.02
C GLU A 166 9.44 13.77 10.85
N GLY A 167 8.84 13.12 9.84
CA GLY A 167 8.33 13.74 8.61
C GLY A 167 9.35 13.75 7.47
N GLY A 168 8.98 14.44 6.38
CA GLY A 168 9.76 14.50 5.14
C GLY A 168 9.30 13.50 4.07
N LEU A 169 8.24 12.74 4.34
CA LEU A 169 7.49 12.00 3.32
C LEU A 169 6.78 12.99 2.38
N THR A 170 6.82 12.69 1.10
CA THR A 170 5.98 13.37 0.10
C THR A 170 4.96 12.39 -0.47
N ILE A 171 3.75 12.85 -0.76
CA ILE A 171 2.73 12.08 -1.47
C ILE A 171 2.32 12.89 -2.69
N GLU A 172 2.39 12.29 -3.87
CA GLU A 172 1.97 12.91 -5.12
C GLU A 172 0.75 12.17 -5.68
N PHE A 173 -0.36 12.90 -5.83
CA PHE A 173 -1.59 12.37 -6.39
C PHE A 173 -1.54 12.40 -7.90
N HIS A 174 -1.89 11.27 -8.50
CA HIS A 174 -2.09 11.09 -9.92
C HIS A 174 -3.58 11.19 -10.26
N GLU A 175 -3.91 11.82 -11.38
CA GLU A 175 -5.31 11.94 -11.82
C GLU A 175 -5.89 10.59 -12.25
N ASN A 176 -5.04 9.67 -12.70
CA ASN A 176 -5.39 8.33 -13.17
C ASN A 176 -4.12 7.47 -13.32
N TYR A 177 -4.32 6.17 -13.51
CA TYR A 177 -3.24 5.19 -13.73
C TYR A 177 -2.31 5.56 -14.90
N ALA A 178 -2.83 6.07 -16.02
CA ALA A 178 -1.99 6.48 -17.13
C ALA A 178 -0.99 7.59 -16.77
N SER A 179 -1.34 8.50 -15.84
CA SER A 179 -0.41 9.52 -15.36
C SER A 179 0.59 8.95 -14.34
N LEU A 180 0.22 7.91 -13.59
CA LEU A 180 1.07 7.17 -12.64
C LEU A 180 2.12 6.32 -13.39
N GLU A 181 1.67 5.47 -14.32
CA GLU A 181 2.50 4.61 -15.17
C GLU A 181 3.51 5.43 -15.99
N SER A 182 3.09 6.58 -16.53
CA SER A 182 4.00 7.49 -17.24
C SER A 182 5.11 8.06 -16.35
N GLY A 183 4.88 8.13 -15.03
CA GLY A 183 5.85 8.60 -14.03
C GLY A 183 6.78 7.48 -13.56
N TYR A 184 6.26 6.25 -13.42
CA TYR A 184 7.02 5.08 -13.00
C TYR A 184 7.90 4.51 -14.12
N GLY A 185 7.34 4.37 -15.33
CA GLY A 185 8.01 3.73 -16.47
C GLY A 185 7.65 2.26 -16.69
N SER A 186 6.61 1.75 -16.02
CA SER A 186 5.99 0.43 -16.24
C SER A 186 4.47 0.57 -16.31
N GLU A 187 3.84 -0.37 -17.01
CA GLU A 187 2.39 -0.57 -17.00
C GLU A 187 1.97 -1.33 -15.71
N GLU A 188 0.70 -1.24 -15.34
CA GLU A 188 0.05 -2.03 -14.27
C GLU A 188 0.53 -1.71 -12.84
N VAL A 189 0.90 -0.45 -12.59
CA VAL A 189 1.34 0.02 -11.26
C VAL A 189 0.16 0.65 -10.51
N ALA A 190 -0.18 0.10 -9.35
CA ALA A 190 -1.25 0.61 -8.49
C ALA A 190 -0.80 1.84 -7.67
N GLY A 191 0.44 1.78 -7.18
CA GLY A 191 1.16 2.82 -6.47
C GLY A 191 2.66 2.53 -6.53
N TYR A 192 3.49 3.49 -6.13
CA TYR A 192 4.91 3.20 -5.90
C TYR A 192 5.57 4.20 -4.95
N TYR A 193 6.52 3.71 -4.17
CA TYR A 193 7.40 4.49 -3.33
C TYR A 193 8.75 4.76 -4.00
N ASP A 194 9.05 6.04 -4.21
CA ASP A 194 10.32 6.53 -4.68
C ASP A 194 11.31 6.72 -3.52
N LEU A 195 12.21 5.76 -3.41
CA LEU A 195 13.31 5.76 -2.45
C LEU A 195 14.24 6.99 -2.54
N GLY A 196 14.45 7.52 -3.75
CA GLY A 196 15.42 8.58 -4.01
C GLY A 196 15.02 9.94 -3.45
N ASN A 197 13.72 10.23 -3.39
CA ASN A 197 13.17 11.49 -2.87
C ASN A 197 12.13 11.30 -1.76
N LYS A 198 11.90 10.06 -1.29
CA LYS A 198 10.92 9.68 -0.26
C LYS A 198 9.50 10.10 -0.65
N ARG A 199 9.05 9.67 -1.83
CA ARG A 199 7.74 10.05 -2.37
C ARG A 199 6.88 8.85 -2.69
N ILE A 200 5.68 8.83 -2.15
CA ILE A 200 4.64 7.89 -2.57
C ILE A 200 3.87 8.51 -3.73
N HIS A 201 3.62 7.72 -4.76
CA HIS A 201 2.81 8.08 -5.91
C HIS A 201 1.60 7.15 -5.98
N LEU A 202 0.39 7.70 -6.05
CA LEU A 202 -0.84 6.91 -6.10
C LEU A 202 -1.99 7.68 -6.76
N VAL A 203 -3.08 6.98 -7.07
CA VAL A 203 -4.34 7.56 -7.53
C VAL A 203 -5.31 7.65 -6.34
N PRO A 204 -5.65 8.84 -5.82
CA PRO A 204 -6.40 8.99 -4.57
C PRO A 204 -7.91 8.70 -4.70
N THR A 205 -8.39 8.45 -5.92
CA THR A 205 -9.78 8.10 -6.20
C THR A 205 -9.95 6.61 -6.49
N ASP A 206 -8.88 5.82 -6.33
CA ASP A 206 -8.98 4.37 -6.42
C ASP A 206 -9.73 3.82 -5.20
N GLU A 207 -10.54 2.78 -5.35
CA GLU A 207 -11.31 2.21 -4.23
C GLU A 207 -10.39 1.57 -3.17
N ASN A 208 -9.20 1.10 -3.57
CA ASN A 208 -8.21 0.47 -2.70
C ASN A 208 -7.06 1.43 -2.33
N TRP A 209 -7.26 2.74 -2.42
CA TRP A 209 -6.20 3.71 -2.15
C TRP A 209 -5.59 3.59 -0.75
N GLU A 210 -6.38 3.14 0.24
CA GLU A 210 -5.92 2.94 1.62
C GLU A 210 -4.88 1.82 1.67
N LEU A 211 -5.19 0.64 1.14
CA LEU A 211 -4.29 -0.50 1.06
C LEU A 211 -2.98 -0.12 0.33
N ILE A 212 -3.11 0.53 -0.83
CA ILE A 212 -1.96 1.01 -1.61
C ILE A 212 -1.12 1.99 -0.78
N LEU A 213 -1.76 2.94 -0.07
CA LEU A 213 -1.03 3.91 0.74
C LEU A 213 -0.26 3.24 1.88
N VAL A 214 -0.87 2.28 2.58
CA VAL A 214 -0.23 1.58 3.70
C VAL A 214 0.91 0.70 3.20
N HIS A 215 0.71 -0.04 2.10
CA HIS A 215 1.76 -0.82 1.42
C HIS A 215 2.98 0.07 1.11
N GLU A 216 2.77 1.19 0.41
CA GLU A 216 3.87 2.09 0.03
C GLU A 216 4.48 2.84 1.23
N TYR A 217 3.69 3.08 2.28
CA TYR A 217 4.18 3.63 3.54
C TYR A 217 5.07 2.62 4.28
N SER A 218 4.78 1.33 4.16
CA SER A 218 5.61 0.24 4.67
C SER A 218 7.03 0.28 4.07
N HIS A 219 7.14 0.48 2.75
CA HIS A 219 8.42 0.70 2.07
C HIS A 219 9.17 1.94 2.58
N TYR A 220 8.45 3.03 2.81
CA TYR A 220 9.02 4.23 3.44
C TYR A 220 9.54 3.95 4.86
N GLN A 221 8.80 3.19 5.66
CA GLN A 221 9.19 2.82 7.02
C GLN A 221 10.41 1.89 7.05
N SER A 222 10.48 0.91 6.15
CA SER A 222 11.68 0.09 5.97
C SER A 222 12.90 0.95 5.56
N HIS A 223 12.70 1.95 4.69
CA HIS A 223 13.76 2.92 4.37
C HIS A 223 14.18 3.75 5.58
N LEU A 224 13.25 4.22 6.42
CA LEU A 224 13.58 4.93 7.66
C LEU A 224 14.37 4.03 8.61
N PHE A 225 13.93 2.79 8.82
CA PHE A 225 14.61 1.80 9.64
C PHE A 225 16.06 1.59 9.17
N SER A 226 16.23 1.39 7.87
CA SER A 226 17.54 1.24 7.22
C SER A 226 18.47 2.43 7.52
N ASN A 227 17.96 3.65 7.39
CA ASN A 227 18.72 4.87 7.66
C ASN A 227 19.11 5.00 9.14
N GLN A 228 18.19 4.71 10.05
CA GLN A 228 18.43 4.78 11.50
C GLN A 228 19.49 3.78 11.96
N HIS A 229 19.55 2.62 11.33
CA HIS A 229 20.51 1.55 11.64
C HIS A 229 21.76 1.55 10.74
N LEU A 230 21.91 2.53 9.84
CA LEU A 230 23.03 2.64 8.89
C LEU A 230 23.20 1.40 8.01
N LEU A 231 22.08 0.85 7.54
CA LEU A 231 22.02 -0.37 6.75
C LEU A 231 21.80 -0.07 5.25
N SER A 232 22.21 -1.00 4.40
CA SER A 232 21.97 -0.90 2.96
C SER A 232 20.52 -1.22 2.60
N ILE A 233 19.89 -0.41 1.76
CA ILE A 233 18.53 -0.64 1.26
C ILE A 233 18.36 -1.99 0.52
N THR A 234 19.41 -2.55 -0.09
CA THR A 234 19.34 -3.81 -0.87
C THR A 234 19.77 -5.03 -0.06
N ARG A 235 19.63 -4.99 1.27
CA ARG A 235 20.14 -6.03 2.18
C ARG A 235 19.10 -7.10 2.51
N ILE A 236 17.83 -6.82 2.22
CA ILE A 236 16.68 -7.68 2.47
C ILE A 236 16.18 -8.17 1.09
N PRO A 237 15.80 -9.44 0.96
CA PRO A 237 15.15 -9.95 -0.26
C PRO A 237 13.87 -9.18 -0.58
N SER A 238 13.59 -8.96 -1.87
CA SER A 238 12.35 -8.29 -2.30
C SER A 238 11.10 -9.02 -1.81
N TRP A 239 11.04 -10.36 -1.85
CA TRP A 239 9.90 -11.10 -1.32
C TRP A 239 9.57 -10.77 0.14
N PHE A 240 10.58 -10.51 0.97
CA PHE A 240 10.31 -10.18 2.37
C PHE A 240 9.88 -8.72 2.55
N GLU A 241 10.45 -7.78 1.80
CA GLU A 241 10.01 -6.38 1.85
C GLU A 241 8.56 -6.24 1.35
N GLU A 242 8.23 -6.87 0.21
CA GLU A 242 6.86 -6.86 -0.34
C GLU A 242 5.88 -7.63 0.55
N GLY A 243 6.26 -8.81 1.06
CA GLY A 243 5.41 -9.55 1.99
C GLY A 243 5.11 -8.81 3.30
N VAL A 244 6.08 -8.04 3.81
CA VAL A 244 5.85 -7.15 4.96
C VAL A 244 4.96 -5.97 4.59
N ALA A 245 5.08 -5.44 3.38
CA ALA A 245 4.20 -4.38 2.89
C ALA A 245 2.74 -4.84 2.80
N GLU A 246 2.49 -6.03 2.23
CA GLU A 246 1.16 -6.65 2.18
C GLU A 246 0.61 -6.97 3.58
N TYR A 247 1.45 -7.54 4.45
CA TYR A 247 1.06 -7.86 5.82
C TYR A 247 0.57 -6.61 6.58
N PHE A 248 1.29 -5.48 6.48
CA PHE A 248 0.86 -4.24 7.12
C PHE A 248 -0.31 -3.56 6.42
N ALA A 249 -0.47 -3.75 5.11
CA ALA A 249 -1.62 -3.22 4.38
C ALA A 249 -2.94 -3.87 4.82
N GLY A 250 -2.90 -5.02 5.49
CA GLY A 250 -4.08 -5.73 5.98
C GLY A 250 -4.58 -6.79 5.01
N GLU A 251 -3.70 -7.31 4.15
CA GLU A 251 -3.97 -8.47 3.30
C GLU A 251 -4.37 -9.70 4.15
N SER A 252 -5.23 -10.57 3.64
CA SER A 252 -5.71 -11.77 4.36
C SER A 252 -5.50 -13.06 3.57
N SER A 253 -5.00 -14.10 4.22
CA SER A 253 -4.82 -15.43 3.62
C SER A 253 -6.13 -16.09 3.17
N MET A 254 -7.28 -15.66 3.69
CA MET A 254 -8.57 -16.14 3.24
C MET A 254 -8.95 -15.71 1.82
N TRP A 255 -8.28 -14.70 1.26
CA TRP A 255 -8.53 -14.24 -0.10
C TRP A 255 -7.87 -15.14 -1.16
N TYR A 256 -7.00 -16.06 -0.73
CA TYR A 256 -6.21 -16.94 -1.59
C TYR A 256 -6.73 -18.37 -1.60
N ASP A 257 -6.71 -18.99 -2.79
CA ASP A 257 -6.90 -20.43 -2.95
C ASP A 257 -5.58 -21.15 -2.65
N LEU A 258 -5.30 -21.34 -1.36
CA LEU A 258 -4.07 -21.96 -0.88
C LEU A 258 -3.83 -23.38 -1.43
N GLU A 259 -4.88 -24.10 -1.83
CA GLU A 259 -4.75 -25.46 -2.39
C GLU A 259 -4.14 -25.46 -3.80
N ASN A 260 -4.33 -24.37 -4.55
CA ASN A 260 -3.90 -24.24 -5.95
C ASN A 260 -2.81 -23.19 -6.15
N LEU A 261 -2.31 -22.57 -5.08
CA LEU A 261 -1.25 -21.57 -5.14
C LEU A 261 0.08 -22.21 -5.54
N GLU A 262 0.68 -21.73 -6.63
CA GLU A 262 2.02 -22.12 -7.07
C GLU A 262 3.07 -21.33 -6.26
N THR A 263 4.20 -21.97 -5.95
CA THR A 263 5.37 -21.30 -5.34
C THR A 263 6.62 -21.53 -6.16
N ILE A 264 7.55 -20.59 -6.09
CA ILE A 264 8.92 -20.73 -6.62
C ILE A 264 9.96 -20.52 -5.52
N ASP A 265 11.22 -20.77 -5.86
CA ASP A 265 12.36 -20.60 -4.95
C ASP A 265 12.44 -19.15 -4.44
N PHE A 266 12.45 -18.94 -3.12
CA PHE A 266 12.60 -17.60 -2.54
C PHE A 266 13.87 -16.87 -3.02
N HIS A 267 14.94 -17.59 -3.35
CA HIS A 267 16.16 -16.99 -3.90
C HIS A 267 15.97 -16.43 -5.31
N ASP A 268 15.00 -16.94 -6.08
CA ASP A 268 14.60 -16.38 -7.38
C ASP A 268 13.80 -15.08 -7.21
N LEU A 269 13.47 -14.68 -5.97
CA LEU A 269 12.75 -13.46 -5.60
C LEU A 269 13.60 -12.48 -4.76
N ASP A 270 14.92 -12.68 -4.73
CA ASP A 270 15.85 -11.89 -3.91
C ASP A 270 15.97 -10.42 -4.38
N SER A 271 15.80 -10.16 -5.67
CA SER A 271 15.97 -8.84 -6.27
C SER A 271 14.67 -8.32 -6.87
N GLN A 272 14.50 -6.99 -6.88
CA GLN A 272 13.28 -6.38 -7.44
C GLN A 272 13.08 -6.74 -8.92
N GLU A 273 14.15 -6.82 -9.69
CA GLU A 273 14.06 -7.17 -11.11
C GLU A 273 13.57 -8.60 -11.31
N ASP A 274 14.07 -9.54 -10.50
CA ASP A 274 13.62 -10.93 -10.57
C ASP A 274 12.19 -11.07 -10.03
N TYR A 275 11.85 -10.33 -8.97
CA TYR A 275 10.52 -10.27 -8.38
C TYR A 275 9.46 -9.79 -9.38
N ASP A 276 9.70 -8.63 -10.02
CA ASP A 276 8.80 -8.05 -11.01
C ASP A 276 8.64 -8.97 -12.24
N GLN A 277 9.69 -9.73 -12.61
CA GLN A 277 9.68 -10.65 -13.75
C GLN A 277 9.11 -12.03 -13.43
N ALA A 278 9.00 -12.39 -12.15
CA ALA A 278 8.50 -13.70 -11.73
C ALA A 278 6.99 -13.82 -11.96
N ALA A 279 6.24 -12.72 -11.88
CA ALA A 279 4.79 -12.72 -12.07
C ALA A 279 4.37 -13.33 -13.42
N THR A 280 3.41 -14.25 -13.37
CA THR A 280 2.81 -14.89 -14.55
C THR A 280 1.30 -15.00 -14.41
N ASP A 281 0.60 -15.42 -15.46
CA ASP A 281 -0.85 -15.70 -15.41
C ASP A 281 -1.26 -16.72 -14.33
N THR A 282 -0.32 -17.53 -13.80
CA THR A 282 -0.59 -18.58 -12.80
C THR A 282 0.19 -18.40 -11.50
N TYR A 283 1.09 -17.42 -11.42
CA TYR A 283 1.94 -17.21 -10.27
C TYR A 283 2.01 -15.74 -9.91
N ASP A 284 1.67 -15.46 -8.66
CA ASP A 284 1.71 -14.13 -8.06
C ASP A 284 2.76 -14.09 -6.95
N PRO A 285 3.88 -13.36 -7.15
CA PRO A 285 4.92 -13.25 -6.14
C PRO A 285 4.48 -12.49 -4.89
N TYR A 286 3.50 -11.59 -4.97
CA TYR A 286 2.94 -10.89 -3.80
C TYR A 286 2.20 -11.85 -2.89
N ALA A 287 1.38 -12.73 -3.47
CA ALA A 287 0.68 -13.77 -2.73
C ALA A 287 1.64 -14.70 -1.96
N GLN A 288 2.67 -15.25 -2.62
CA GLN A 288 3.67 -16.09 -1.94
C GLN A 288 4.39 -15.32 -0.83
N SER A 289 4.76 -14.07 -1.09
CA SER A 289 5.48 -13.21 -0.16
C SER A 289 4.68 -12.90 1.09
N PHE A 290 3.43 -12.46 0.92
CA PHE A 290 2.49 -12.19 1.99
C PHE A 290 2.28 -13.44 2.86
N LEU A 291 1.89 -14.57 2.26
CA LEU A 291 1.62 -15.81 2.99
C LEU A 291 2.85 -16.34 3.73
N ALA A 292 4.04 -16.16 3.14
CA ALA A 292 5.29 -16.51 3.81
C ALA A 292 5.55 -15.64 5.04
N VAL A 293 5.34 -14.32 4.94
CA VAL A 293 5.51 -13.38 6.06
C VAL A 293 4.45 -13.59 7.13
N GLU A 294 3.18 -13.73 6.76
CA GLU A 294 2.07 -14.04 7.68
C GLU A 294 2.38 -15.32 8.48
N SER A 295 2.72 -16.41 7.80
CA SER A 295 3.13 -17.67 8.45
C SER A 295 4.32 -17.52 9.41
N ILE A 296 5.29 -16.67 9.08
CA ILE A 296 6.44 -16.37 9.96
C ILE A 296 5.97 -15.58 11.18
N VAL A 297 5.14 -14.56 10.99
CA VAL A 297 4.61 -13.70 12.07
C VAL A 297 3.69 -14.48 13.00
N ASP A 298 2.80 -15.31 12.47
CA ASP A 298 1.90 -16.15 13.28
C ASP A 298 2.68 -17.12 14.18
N ALA A 299 3.79 -17.67 13.68
CA ALA A 299 4.61 -18.61 14.42
C ALA A 299 5.52 -17.95 15.47
N HIS A 300 5.92 -16.69 15.26
CA HIS A 300 7.02 -16.06 16.01
C HIS A 300 6.70 -14.69 16.61
N GLY A 301 5.52 -14.13 16.35
CA GLY A 301 5.14 -12.77 16.72
C GLY A 301 5.65 -11.71 15.74
N GLU A 302 4.96 -10.58 15.68
CA GLU A 302 5.27 -9.44 14.78
C GLU A 302 6.67 -8.85 15.04
N GLU A 303 7.24 -9.04 16.24
CA GLU A 303 8.58 -8.59 16.60
C GLU A 303 9.71 -9.22 15.77
N ILE A 304 9.42 -10.32 15.06
CA ILE A 304 10.40 -10.95 14.16
C ILE A 304 10.75 -10.06 12.98
N ILE A 305 9.81 -9.23 12.51
CA ILE A 305 10.01 -8.32 11.36
C ILE A 305 11.20 -7.39 11.62
N PRO A 306 11.22 -6.55 12.68
CA PRO A 306 12.37 -5.69 12.97
C PRO A 306 13.63 -6.45 13.39
N GLU A 307 13.55 -7.73 13.77
CA GLU A 307 14.74 -8.56 13.95
C GLU A 307 15.39 -8.94 12.62
N LEU A 308 14.58 -9.36 11.64
CA LEU A 308 15.05 -9.71 10.30
C LEU A 308 15.54 -8.48 9.51
N LEU A 309 14.88 -7.32 9.64
CA LEU A 309 15.30 -6.07 8.99
C LEU A 309 16.69 -5.57 9.41
N LYS A 310 17.23 -6.03 10.56
CA LYS A 310 18.59 -5.69 11.05
C LYS A 310 19.72 -6.42 10.30
N SER A 311 19.35 -7.37 9.43
CA SER A 311 20.30 -8.15 8.64
C SER A 311 21.18 -7.25 7.77
N GLN A 312 22.47 -7.57 7.66
CA GLN A 312 23.46 -6.70 6.98
C GLN A 312 23.58 -6.97 5.47
N SER A 313 22.97 -8.06 5.00
CA SER A 313 23.03 -8.56 3.62
C SER A 313 21.99 -9.65 3.45
N ILE A 314 21.60 -9.96 2.21
CA ILE A 314 20.64 -11.03 1.88
C ILE A 314 21.05 -12.38 2.48
N GLY A 315 22.30 -12.82 2.28
CA GLY A 315 22.80 -14.05 2.91
C GLY A 315 22.95 -13.98 4.44
N GLY A 316 22.84 -12.79 5.04
CA GLY A 316 22.74 -12.60 6.49
C GLY A 316 21.28 -12.65 6.96
N PHE A 317 20.36 -12.19 6.12
CA PHE A 317 18.91 -12.30 6.31
C PHE A 317 18.50 -13.78 6.37
N TYR A 318 18.83 -14.58 5.35
CA TYR A 318 18.48 -16.01 5.35
C TYR A 318 19.02 -16.74 6.58
N LYS A 319 20.28 -16.52 6.95
CA LYS A 319 20.85 -17.11 8.17
C LYS A 319 20.12 -16.73 9.45
N ASN A 320 19.60 -15.51 9.52
CA ASN A 320 18.83 -15.06 10.67
C ASN A 320 17.43 -15.69 10.65
N LEU A 321 16.78 -15.70 9.49
CA LEU A 321 15.48 -16.32 9.27
C LEU A 321 15.53 -17.81 9.63
N GLU A 322 16.39 -18.59 8.98
CA GLU A 322 16.57 -20.04 9.19
C GLU A 322 16.84 -20.38 10.65
N LYS A 323 17.63 -19.54 11.32
CA LYS A 323 17.92 -19.70 12.75
C LYS A 323 16.66 -19.47 13.60
N THR A 324 15.82 -18.51 13.24
CA THR A 324 14.60 -18.18 13.98
C THR A 324 13.51 -19.22 13.76
N ILE A 325 13.28 -19.63 12.51
CA ILE A 325 12.31 -20.68 12.15
C ILE A 325 12.83 -22.10 12.47
N ASN A 326 14.13 -22.22 12.77
CA ASN A 326 14.82 -23.47 13.09
C ASN A 326 14.67 -24.53 11.98
N MET A 327 14.76 -24.09 10.73
CA MET A 327 14.75 -24.91 9.51
C MET A 327 15.42 -24.14 8.38
N ASP A 328 15.88 -24.87 7.37
CA ASP A 328 16.44 -24.27 6.15
C ASP A 328 15.31 -23.63 5.33
N ILE A 329 15.61 -22.59 4.54
CA ILE A 329 14.58 -21.86 3.79
C ILE A 329 13.88 -22.77 2.75
N GLU A 330 14.61 -23.71 2.16
CA GLU A 330 14.06 -24.67 1.22
C GLU A 330 13.11 -25.66 1.91
N GLU A 331 13.38 -26.03 3.17
CA GLU A 331 12.43 -26.86 3.95
C GLU A 331 11.18 -26.05 4.33
N TYR A 332 11.35 -24.75 4.63
CA TYR A 332 10.22 -23.86 4.92
C TYR A 332 9.29 -23.69 3.71
N GLU A 333 9.86 -23.45 2.53
CA GLU A 333 9.14 -23.29 1.27
C GLU A 333 8.22 -24.50 0.97
N GLU A 334 8.70 -25.73 1.21
CA GLU A 334 7.92 -26.94 0.96
C GLU A 334 6.71 -27.11 1.90
N ILE A 335 6.69 -26.45 3.06
CA ILE A 335 5.73 -26.76 4.13
C ILE A 335 4.86 -25.60 4.57
N PHE A 336 5.21 -24.33 4.30
CA PHE A 336 4.49 -23.19 4.88
C PHE A 336 3.03 -23.14 4.41
N LEU A 337 2.76 -23.33 3.12
CA LEU A 337 1.38 -23.42 2.60
C LEU A 337 0.59 -24.58 3.23
N GLY A 338 1.23 -25.75 3.37
CA GLY A 338 0.62 -26.90 4.02
C GLY A 338 0.28 -26.65 5.49
N LYS A 339 1.08 -25.84 6.19
CA LYS A 339 0.79 -25.40 7.56
C LYS A 339 -0.37 -24.41 7.60
N LEU A 340 -0.39 -23.40 6.72
CA LEU A 340 -1.48 -22.43 6.64
C LEU A 340 -2.83 -23.12 6.36
N LEU A 341 -2.87 -24.03 5.39
CA LEU A 341 -4.04 -24.87 5.11
C LEU A 341 -4.48 -25.69 6.34
N ALA A 342 -3.52 -26.29 7.04
CA ALA A 342 -3.82 -27.08 8.24
C ALA A 342 -4.37 -26.20 9.38
N ASN A 343 -3.85 -24.98 9.53
CA ASN A 343 -4.33 -24.02 10.52
C ASN A 343 -5.76 -23.57 10.18
N GLN A 344 -6.04 -23.15 8.94
CA GLN A 344 -7.38 -22.78 8.50
C GLN A 344 -8.39 -23.92 8.73
N GLN A 345 -8.02 -25.15 8.37
CA GLN A 345 -8.87 -26.31 8.63
C GLN A 345 -9.09 -26.56 10.13
N GLN A 346 -8.06 -26.35 10.95
CA GLN A 346 -8.17 -26.50 12.40
C GLN A 346 -9.13 -25.48 13.02
N ILE A 347 -9.08 -24.22 12.57
CA ILE A 347 -10.01 -23.18 13.03
C ILE A 347 -11.44 -23.53 12.60
N ALA A 348 -11.64 -23.93 11.34
CA ALA A 348 -12.95 -24.37 10.85
C ALA A 348 -13.50 -25.55 11.69
N ASP A 349 -12.66 -26.56 11.99
CA ASP A 349 -13.02 -27.69 12.85
C ASP A 349 -13.39 -27.23 14.26
N TRP A 350 -12.75 -26.19 14.79
CA TRP A 350 -13.10 -25.60 16.09
C TRP A 350 -14.41 -24.83 16.06
N VAL A 351 -14.70 -24.06 15.01
CA VAL A 351 -16.00 -23.39 14.85
C VAL A 351 -17.12 -24.43 14.86
N ASP A 352 -16.99 -25.49 14.07
CA ASP A 352 -17.95 -26.60 14.02
C ASP A 352 -18.11 -27.29 15.39
N LEU A 353 -16.98 -27.58 16.07
CA LEU A 353 -16.98 -28.17 17.39
C LEU A 353 -17.68 -27.27 18.42
N GLY A 354 -17.45 -25.95 18.34
CA GLY A 354 -18.08 -24.94 19.17
C GLY A 354 -19.60 -25.00 19.07
N TYR A 355 -20.14 -24.98 17.85
CA TYR A 355 -21.58 -25.09 17.62
C TYR A 355 -22.15 -26.44 18.10
N GLN A 356 -21.48 -27.56 17.82
CA GLN A 356 -21.89 -28.87 18.35
C GLN A 356 -21.95 -28.88 19.89
N GLN A 357 -20.99 -28.24 20.56
CA GLN A 357 -20.99 -28.14 22.02
C GLN A 357 -22.14 -27.27 22.54
N VAL A 358 -22.54 -26.22 21.82
CA VAL A 358 -23.74 -25.42 22.15
C VAL A 358 -25.00 -26.27 22.05
N GLU A 359 -25.17 -27.06 20.98
CA GLU A 359 -26.31 -27.96 20.79
C GLU A 359 -26.40 -29.01 21.90
N MET A 360 -25.25 -29.57 22.31
CA MET A 360 -25.15 -30.52 23.42
C MET A 360 -25.30 -29.85 24.80
N LYS A 361 -25.48 -28.52 24.86
CA LYS A 361 -25.55 -27.71 26.08
C LYS A 361 -24.29 -27.79 26.95
N ASN A 362 -23.15 -28.08 26.34
CA ASN A 362 -21.85 -28.10 26.99
C ASN A 362 -21.15 -26.75 26.86
N TYR A 363 -21.76 -25.71 27.45
CA TYR A 363 -21.35 -24.32 27.25
C TYR A 363 -19.93 -24.01 27.75
N ASN A 364 -19.47 -24.68 28.81
CA ASN A 364 -18.11 -24.47 29.30
C ASN A 364 -17.05 -24.95 28.30
N SER A 365 -17.33 -26.04 27.57
CA SER A 365 -16.44 -26.47 26.49
C SER A 365 -16.52 -25.52 25.30
N ALA A 366 -17.73 -25.06 24.94
CA ALA A 366 -17.92 -24.11 23.84
C ALA A 366 -17.16 -22.80 24.09
N LEU A 367 -17.19 -22.28 25.32
CA LEU A 367 -16.39 -21.11 25.72
C LEU A 367 -14.89 -21.34 25.58
N LYS A 368 -14.40 -22.54 25.95
CA LYS A 368 -13.00 -22.88 25.75
C LYS A 368 -12.62 -22.96 24.27
N THR A 369 -13.53 -23.43 23.43
CA THR A 369 -13.32 -23.46 21.98
C THR A 369 -13.23 -22.04 21.40
N VAL A 370 -14.09 -21.12 21.85
CA VAL A 370 -13.99 -19.68 21.52
C VAL A 370 -12.63 -19.11 21.93
N GLU A 371 -12.15 -19.43 23.14
CA GLU A 371 -10.82 -19.00 23.60
C GLU A 371 -9.71 -19.53 22.69
N ASN A 372 -9.76 -20.80 22.30
CA ASN A 372 -8.75 -21.38 21.40
C ASN A 372 -8.73 -20.70 20.02
N ILE A 373 -9.91 -20.39 19.45
CA ILE A 373 -9.99 -19.69 18.16
C ILE A 373 -9.41 -18.29 18.31
N ARG A 374 -9.81 -17.53 19.34
CA ARG A 374 -9.28 -16.19 19.58
C ARG A 374 -7.76 -16.14 19.83
N GLU A 375 -7.20 -17.22 20.36
CA GLU A 375 -5.75 -17.32 20.62
C GLU A 375 -4.95 -17.67 19.36
N SER A 376 -5.57 -18.22 18.31
CA SER A 376 -4.85 -18.83 17.18
C SER A 376 -5.27 -18.35 15.81
N GLY A 377 -6.45 -17.73 15.69
CA GLY A 377 -7.02 -17.28 14.43
C GLY A 377 -6.72 -15.81 14.15
N ASP A 378 -6.94 -15.42 12.89
CA ASP A 378 -6.83 -14.04 12.43
C ASP A 378 -8.02 -13.17 12.89
N ILE A 379 -8.12 -11.94 12.38
CA ILE A 379 -9.20 -11.01 12.74
C ILE A 379 -10.60 -11.56 12.40
N TYR A 380 -10.74 -12.33 11.32
CA TYR A 380 -12.01 -12.88 10.87
C TYR A 380 -12.39 -14.12 11.66
N ASP A 381 -11.41 -14.95 12.01
CA ASP A 381 -11.61 -16.08 12.92
C ASP A 381 -12.02 -15.60 14.32
N ILE A 382 -11.41 -14.52 14.81
CA ILE A 382 -11.80 -13.86 16.05
C ILE A 382 -13.23 -13.33 15.96
N ASP A 383 -13.62 -12.72 14.84
CA ASP A 383 -14.98 -12.24 14.59
C ASP A 383 -16.01 -13.38 14.69
N ALA A 384 -15.73 -14.50 14.01
CA ALA A 384 -16.57 -15.70 14.06
C ALA A 384 -16.65 -16.30 15.48
N ALA A 385 -15.54 -16.31 16.22
CA ALA A 385 -15.51 -16.75 17.61
C ALA A 385 -16.38 -15.87 18.53
N ASP A 386 -16.42 -14.56 18.27
CA ASP A 386 -17.25 -13.60 18.99
C ASP A 386 -18.74 -13.80 18.72
N TRP A 387 -19.11 -14.11 17.48
CA TRP A 387 -20.49 -14.48 17.14
C TRP A 387 -20.90 -15.80 17.82
N LEU A 388 -20.01 -16.80 17.83
CA LEU A 388 -20.24 -18.03 18.58
C LEU A 388 -20.39 -17.75 20.09
N LEU A 389 -19.63 -16.81 20.66
CA LEU A 389 -19.78 -16.39 22.06
C LEU A 389 -21.17 -15.82 22.35
N VAL A 390 -21.67 -14.97 21.46
CA VAL A 390 -23.04 -14.42 21.54
C VAL A 390 -24.06 -15.56 21.51
N ASP A 391 -23.92 -16.50 20.58
CA ASP A 391 -24.78 -17.67 20.47
C ASP A 391 -24.77 -18.54 21.73
N ILE A 392 -23.60 -18.76 22.34
CA ILE A 392 -23.46 -19.46 23.62
C ILE A 392 -24.27 -18.75 24.72
N MET A 393 -24.26 -17.43 24.78
CA MET A 393 -25.02 -16.66 25.77
C MET A 393 -26.53 -16.74 25.51
N LEU A 394 -26.94 -16.57 24.25
CA LEU A 394 -28.34 -16.68 23.85
C LEU A 394 -28.88 -18.08 24.11
N ALA A 395 -28.15 -19.15 23.77
CA ALA A 395 -28.54 -20.53 24.06
C ALA A 395 -28.79 -20.78 25.57
N GLN A 396 -28.08 -20.07 26.43
CA GLN A 396 -28.26 -20.09 27.90
C GLN A 396 -29.36 -19.16 28.41
N LYS A 397 -30.08 -18.45 27.52
CA LYS A 397 -31.06 -17.40 27.84
C LYS A 397 -30.44 -16.22 28.63
N LYS A 398 -29.14 -15.98 28.47
CA LYS A 398 -28.41 -14.85 29.08
C LYS A 398 -28.39 -13.66 28.12
N VAL A 399 -29.57 -13.09 27.84
CA VAL A 399 -29.73 -12.02 26.83
C VAL A 399 -28.90 -10.78 27.18
N ASP A 400 -28.90 -10.35 28.44
CA ASP A 400 -28.12 -9.18 28.87
C ASP A 400 -26.61 -9.38 28.64
N ALA A 401 -26.10 -10.59 28.87
CA ALA A 401 -24.69 -10.90 28.61
C ALA A 401 -24.35 -10.90 27.12
N ALA A 402 -25.27 -11.36 26.27
CA ALA A 402 -25.10 -11.28 24.81
C ALA A 402 -25.05 -9.82 24.32
N VAL A 403 -25.92 -8.95 24.87
CA VAL A 403 -25.89 -7.51 24.62
C VAL A 403 -24.56 -6.90 25.05
N ASP A 404 -24.07 -7.22 26.26
CA ASP A 404 -22.80 -6.69 26.76
C ASP A 404 -21.61 -7.09 25.88
N VAL A 405 -21.58 -8.34 25.39
CA VAL A 405 -20.54 -8.80 24.45
C VAL A 405 -20.56 -7.98 23.16
N LEU A 406 -21.71 -7.86 22.50
CA LEU A 406 -21.83 -7.12 21.25
C LEU A 406 -21.53 -5.63 21.42
N LYS A 407 -21.98 -5.01 22.52
CA LYS A 407 -21.68 -3.61 22.80
C LYS A 407 -20.18 -3.38 22.99
N ASN A 408 -19.52 -4.24 23.76
CA ASN A 408 -18.08 -4.15 23.95
C ASN A 408 -17.34 -4.32 22.61
N LYS A 409 -17.76 -5.28 21.78
CA LYS A 409 -17.20 -5.50 20.44
C LYS A 409 -17.37 -4.25 19.55
N ILE A 410 -18.58 -3.69 19.48
CA ILE A 410 -18.89 -2.45 18.72
C ILE A 410 -18.12 -1.23 19.25
N GLU A 411 -17.87 -1.15 20.56
CA GLU A 411 -17.11 -0.06 21.18
C GLU A 411 -15.60 -0.19 20.95
N MET A 412 -15.07 -1.42 20.92
CA MET A 412 -13.66 -1.70 20.65
C MET A 412 -13.32 -1.62 19.16
N GLY A 413 -14.30 -1.93 18.30
CA GLY A 413 -14.43 -1.52 16.90
C GLY A 413 -13.36 -2.03 15.92
N GLN A 414 -13.77 -2.88 14.99
CA GLN A 414 -13.17 -3.00 13.66
C GLN A 414 -14.22 -2.54 12.64
N GLU A 415 -13.84 -1.63 11.73
CA GLU A 415 -14.79 -0.99 10.82
C GLU A 415 -15.47 -2.00 9.87
N GLU A 416 -14.80 -3.11 9.55
CA GLU A 416 -15.25 -4.16 8.63
C GLU A 416 -16.43 -5.00 9.12
N PHE A 417 -16.62 -5.16 10.44
CA PHE A 417 -17.69 -6.00 11.02
C PHE A 417 -18.81 -5.19 11.69
N LEU A 418 -18.64 -3.86 11.78
CA LEU A 418 -19.51 -2.96 12.52
C LEU A 418 -20.99 -3.02 12.11
N VAL A 419 -21.31 -3.08 10.81
CA VAL A 419 -22.72 -3.12 10.39
C VAL A 419 -23.37 -4.44 10.77
N ASP A 420 -22.69 -5.57 10.55
CA ASP A 420 -23.22 -6.89 10.88
C ASP A 420 -23.38 -7.07 12.40
N ASP A 421 -22.43 -6.56 13.19
CA ASP A 421 -22.52 -6.54 14.64
C ASP A 421 -23.69 -5.67 15.14
N LEU A 422 -23.92 -4.52 14.51
CA LEU A 422 -25.07 -3.67 14.82
C LEU A 422 -26.39 -4.35 14.44
N LEU A 423 -26.43 -5.06 13.31
CA LEU A 423 -27.62 -5.82 12.90
C LEU A 423 -27.90 -6.96 13.88
N LEU A 424 -26.89 -7.74 14.27
CA LEU A 424 -27.03 -8.80 15.28
C LEU A 424 -27.47 -8.21 16.63
N LEU A 425 -26.90 -7.09 17.07
CA LEU A 425 -27.33 -6.40 18.29
C LEU A 425 -28.79 -5.92 18.19
N ALA A 426 -29.21 -5.41 17.04
CA ALA A 426 -30.59 -5.04 16.78
C ALA A 426 -31.53 -6.27 16.91
N GLU A 427 -31.14 -7.44 16.38
CA GLU A 427 -31.89 -8.67 16.56
C GLU A 427 -32.04 -9.03 18.05
N VAL A 428 -30.94 -9.04 18.80
CA VAL A 428 -30.94 -9.36 20.23
C VAL A 428 -31.82 -8.39 21.02
N TYR A 429 -31.83 -7.10 20.67
CA TYR A 429 -32.69 -6.12 21.32
C TYR A 429 -34.19 -6.35 21.11
N LEU A 430 -34.64 -7.07 20.08
CA LEU A 430 -36.06 -7.45 19.97
C LEU A 430 -36.54 -8.27 21.19
N LEU A 431 -35.63 -9.00 21.83
CA LEU A 431 -35.90 -9.75 23.07
C LEU A 431 -36.02 -8.83 24.29
N VAL A 432 -35.29 -7.72 24.31
CA VAL A 432 -35.16 -6.80 25.46
C VAL A 432 -36.06 -5.58 25.30
N ASP A 433 -35.72 -4.72 24.34
CA ASP A 433 -36.36 -3.44 24.08
C ASP A 433 -36.43 -3.17 22.55
N PRO A 434 -37.62 -3.25 21.95
CA PRO A 434 -37.78 -3.00 20.52
C PRO A 434 -37.41 -1.58 20.08
N GLU A 435 -37.45 -0.58 20.97
CA GLU A 435 -37.05 0.79 20.63
C GLU A 435 -35.52 0.84 20.40
N LEU A 436 -34.74 0.24 21.30
CA LEU A 436 -33.28 0.10 21.13
C LEU A 436 -32.92 -0.70 19.87
N SER A 437 -33.70 -1.72 19.55
CA SER A 437 -33.56 -2.50 18.33
C SER A 437 -33.69 -1.63 17.08
N TYR A 438 -34.71 -0.76 17.05
CA TYR A 438 -34.91 0.19 15.95
C TYR A 438 -33.82 1.26 15.85
N GLU A 439 -33.41 1.84 16.98
CA GLU A 439 -32.31 2.82 17.00
C GLU A 439 -31.00 2.21 16.49
N THR A 440 -30.72 0.96 16.85
CA THR A 440 -29.50 0.24 16.46
C THR A 440 -29.47 -0.03 14.96
N VAL A 441 -30.59 -0.49 14.38
CA VAL A 441 -30.64 -0.73 12.93
C VAL A 441 -30.63 0.58 12.11
N GLN A 442 -31.17 1.68 12.64
CA GLN A 442 -31.01 3.01 12.04
C GLN A 442 -29.54 3.44 11.99
N ARG A 443 -28.78 3.16 13.05
CA ARG A 443 -27.35 3.41 13.08
C ARG A 443 -26.62 2.55 12.04
N ALA A 444 -26.95 1.25 11.95
CA ALA A 444 -26.40 0.34 10.94
C ALA A 444 -26.65 0.85 9.52
N GLU A 445 -27.88 1.22 9.19
CA GLU A 445 -28.25 1.76 7.88
C GLU A 445 -27.51 3.07 7.55
N THR A 446 -27.36 3.94 8.55
CA THR A 446 -26.66 5.23 8.36
C THR A 446 -25.20 4.99 8.00
N ILE A 447 -24.53 4.06 8.70
CA ILE A 447 -23.13 3.70 8.44
C ILE A 447 -23.00 3.05 7.06
N ALA A 448 -23.85 2.07 6.76
CA ALA A 448 -23.79 1.36 5.48
C ALA A 448 -24.05 2.27 4.27
N LYS A 449 -24.89 3.30 4.39
CA LYS A 449 -25.10 4.30 3.32
C LYS A 449 -23.91 5.21 3.07
N THR A 450 -23.02 5.34 4.05
CA THR A 450 -21.82 6.19 3.97
C THR A 450 -20.54 5.40 3.75
N SER A 451 -20.61 4.07 3.86
CA SER A 451 -19.48 3.16 3.74
C SER A 451 -19.55 2.44 2.40
N GLU A 452 -18.41 2.26 1.76
CA GLU A 452 -18.30 1.50 0.50
C GLU A 452 -18.24 -0.02 0.76
N PHE A 453 -18.01 -0.44 2.00
CA PHE A 453 -17.80 -1.84 2.39
C PHE A 453 -19.09 -2.64 2.58
N TYR A 454 -20.25 -1.99 2.74
CA TYR A 454 -21.46 -2.66 3.20
C TYR A 454 -22.61 -2.64 2.18
N TYR A 455 -23.12 -3.83 1.88
CA TYR A 455 -24.41 -3.97 1.23
C TYR A 455 -25.52 -4.04 2.29
N TYR A 456 -26.33 -2.98 2.37
CA TYR A 456 -27.49 -2.96 3.27
C TYR A 456 -28.77 -3.30 2.49
N GLU A 457 -29.47 -4.36 2.90
CA GLU A 457 -30.68 -4.80 2.21
C GLU A 457 -31.83 -3.79 2.40
N GLU A 458 -32.33 -3.25 1.27
CA GLU A 458 -33.45 -2.32 1.28
C GLU A 458 -34.71 -2.99 1.87
N GLY A 459 -35.20 -2.46 3.00
CA GLY A 459 -36.44 -2.93 3.63
C GLY A 459 -36.27 -3.40 5.07
N ILE A 460 -35.06 -3.77 5.50
CA ILE A 460 -34.78 -4.21 6.87
C ILE A 460 -35.35 -3.20 7.88
N LEU A 461 -35.05 -1.91 7.70
CA LEU A 461 -35.48 -0.83 8.60
C LEU A 461 -37.01 -0.77 8.77
N LEU A 462 -37.77 -1.06 7.71
CA LEU A 462 -39.23 -1.03 7.73
C LEU A 462 -39.80 -2.10 8.67
N GLY A 463 -39.15 -3.27 8.79
CA GLY A 463 -39.56 -4.32 9.73
C GLY A 463 -39.44 -3.85 11.17
N TYR A 464 -38.30 -3.27 11.52
CA TYR A 464 -38.03 -2.72 12.85
C TYR A 464 -38.90 -1.49 13.18
N GLU A 465 -39.17 -0.62 12.20
CA GLU A 465 -40.13 0.49 12.34
C GLU A 465 -41.54 -0.04 12.65
N GLN A 466 -41.98 -1.08 11.93
CA GLN A 466 -43.31 -1.66 12.13
C GLN A 466 -43.46 -2.27 13.53
N VAL A 467 -42.43 -2.92 14.07
CA VAL A 467 -42.41 -3.42 15.46
C VAL A 467 -42.64 -2.29 16.48
N ASN A 468 -42.16 -1.09 16.19
CA ASN A 468 -42.30 0.09 17.05
C ASN A 468 -43.54 0.94 16.74
N SER A 469 -44.47 0.41 15.94
CA SER A 469 -45.68 1.10 15.49
C SER A 469 -46.96 0.43 16.00
N ALA A 470 -48.13 0.96 15.58
CA ALA A 470 -49.42 0.30 15.78
C ALA A 470 -49.53 -1.07 15.09
N ASN A 471 -48.64 -1.37 14.12
CA ASN A 471 -48.60 -2.62 13.37
C ASN A 471 -47.54 -3.62 13.91
N LYS A 472 -47.25 -3.58 15.21
CA LYS A 472 -46.21 -4.37 15.88
C LYS A 472 -46.19 -5.86 15.51
N LEU A 473 -47.36 -6.49 15.48
CA LEU A 473 -47.51 -7.92 15.12
C LEU A 473 -47.04 -8.21 13.68
N ALA A 474 -47.39 -7.34 12.73
CA ALA A 474 -46.98 -7.49 11.34
C ALA A 474 -45.47 -7.28 11.16
N GLY A 475 -44.90 -6.32 11.90
CA GLY A 475 -43.45 -6.09 11.92
C GLY A 475 -42.68 -7.33 12.40
N TYR A 476 -43.11 -7.95 13.50
CA TYR A 476 -42.47 -9.18 13.99
C TYR A 476 -42.58 -10.36 13.02
N LYS A 477 -43.73 -10.56 12.38
CA LYS A 477 -43.90 -11.62 11.37
C LYS A 477 -42.95 -11.43 10.20
N ARG A 478 -42.89 -10.20 9.67
CA ARG A 478 -41.97 -9.83 8.59
C ARG A 478 -40.51 -10.06 8.98
N LEU A 479 -40.07 -9.57 10.14
CA LEU A 479 -38.70 -9.79 10.61
C LEU A 479 -38.38 -11.28 10.75
N LEU A 480 -39.27 -12.08 11.34
CA LEU A 480 -39.06 -13.53 11.50
C LEU A 480 -39.02 -14.30 10.17
N GLU A 481 -39.67 -13.79 9.13
CA GLU A 481 -39.71 -14.39 7.79
C GLU A 481 -38.50 -14.00 6.93
N GLU A 482 -38.08 -12.73 6.99
CA GLU A 482 -37.19 -12.13 6.00
C GLU A 482 -35.81 -11.73 6.56
N TRP A 483 -35.72 -11.22 7.81
CA TRP A 483 -34.54 -10.45 8.26
C TRP A 483 -34.06 -10.76 9.67
N LEU A 484 -34.42 -11.93 10.21
CA LEU A 484 -33.82 -12.48 11.42
C LEU A 484 -33.01 -13.71 11.06
N TYR A 485 -31.70 -13.58 11.21
CA TYR A 485 -30.74 -14.60 10.83
C TYR A 485 -30.32 -15.44 12.04
N ASN A 486 -30.21 -14.85 13.23
CA ASN A 486 -29.74 -15.59 14.40
C ASN A 486 -30.78 -16.61 14.90
N PRO A 487 -30.47 -17.92 14.91
CA PRO A 487 -31.44 -18.96 15.25
C PRO A 487 -31.89 -18.90 16.72
N TYR A 488 -31.00 -18.49 17.64
CA TYR A 488 -31.33 -18.40 19.06
C TYR A 488 -32.22 -17.18 19.35
N VAL A 489 -31.97 -16.04 18.70
CA VAL A 489 -32.86 -14.88 18.78
C VAL A 489 -34.25 -15.27 18.28
N ARG A 490 -34.36 -15.87 17.09
CA ARG A 490 -35.64 -16.31 16.52
C ARG A 490 -36.40 -17.23 17.46
N MET A 491 -35.73 -18.25 18.00
CA MET A 491 -36.34 -19.21 18.93
C MET A 491 -36.90 -18.50 20.17
N HIS A 492 -36.11 -17.63 20.82
CA HIS A 492 -36.56 -16.92 22.03
C HIS A 492 -37.63 -15.88 21.73
N LEU A 493 -37.55 -15.22 20.56
CA LEU A 493 -38.51 -14.24 20.13
C LEU A 493 -39.86 -14.90 19.86
N VAL A 494 -39.89 -16.03 19.16
CA VAL A 494 -41.13 -16.82 18.99
C VAL A 494 -41.69 -17.25 20.35
N GLU A 495 -40.85 -17.75 21.28
CA GLU A 495 -41.31 -18.12 22.63
C GLU A 495 -41.94 -16.93 23.39
N LYS A 496 -41.37 -15.73 23.25
CA LYS A 496 -41.90 -14.47 23.82
C LYS A 496 -43.21 -14.09 23.14
N LEU A 497 -43.24 -14.08 21.82
CA LEU A 497 -44.39 -13.62 21.03
C LEU A 497 -45.58 -14.57 21.09
N SER A 498 -45.40 -15.89 21.16
CA SER A 498 -46.52 -16.82 21.36
C SER A 498 -47.21 -16.62 22.72
N LYS A 499 -46.53 -16.02 23.72
CA LYS A 499 -47.12 -15.63 25.00
C LYS A 499 -47.84 -14.28 24.90
N GLU A 500 -47.26 -13.31 24.20
CA GLU A 500 -47.84 -11.97 24.00
C GLU A 500 -49.02 -11.96 23.02
N TYR A 501 -48.97 -12.81 21.99
CA TYR A 501 -49.94 -12.95 20.89
C TYR A 501 -50.36 -14.43 20.69
N PRO A 502 -51.18 -14.99 21.59
CA PRO A 502 -51.54 -16.41 21.53
C PRO A 502 -52.24 -16.80 20.21
N GLY A 503 -51.67 -17.77 19.49
CA GLY A 503 -52.23 -18.32 18.24
C GLY A 503 -51.74 -17.64 16.96
N GLU A 504 -50.85 -16.65 17.06
CA GLU A 504 -50.31 -15.92 15.90
C GLU A 504 -48.91 -16.39 15.46
N PHE A 505 -48.16 -17.07 16.34
CA PHE A 505 -46.78 -17.54 16.15
C PHE A 505 -46.58 -18.96 16.70
#